data_AF-A0A496WNF7-F1
#
_entry.id   AF-A0A496WNF7-F1
#
_cell.length_a   1.000
_cell.length_b   1.000
_cell.length_c   1.000
_cell.angle_alpha   90.00
_cell.angle_beta   90.00
_cell.angle_gamma   90.00
#
_symmetry.space_group_name_H-M   'P 1'
#
loop_
_entity.id
_entity.type
_entity.pdbx_description
1 polymer ?
#
loop_
_entity_poly.entity_id
_entity_poly.type
_entity_poly.pdbx_seq_one_letter_code
_entity_poly.pdbx_strand_id
1 'polypeptide(L)'
;MQELRLCPKCSHLRSRKNQNTKCLSVNLATGAYKCHHPHCGDSGYLDGKGQMPTAPKPRPRVRLPESDMPEWAELIFKARGIGKEVLKRNNIKANHKEIIFPYYRGGTLVNAKYRSRDKKFRQESGADKIFYGLDDLKGQVECIIVEGEFDKLALEEASLLNVIS
;
A
#
# COMPACT_ATOMS: atom_id res chain seq x y z
N MET A 1 18.50 20.42 -8.98
CA MET A 1 19.97 20.60 -9.00
C MET A 1 20.47 20.27 -7.61
N GLN A 2 21.39 19.30 -7.49
CA GLN A 2 21.90 18.82 -6.20
C GLN A 2 23.32 19.35 -6.00
N GLU A 3 23.60 19.93 -4.85
CA GLU A 3 24.91 20.50 -4.50
C GLU A 3 25.44 19.91 -3.20
N LEU A 4 26.77 19.82 -3.09
CA LEU A 4 27.45 19.43 -1.84
C LEU A 4 28.03 20.66 -1.14
N ARG A 5 27.79 20.79 0.16
CA ARG A 5 28.20 21.89 1.02
C ARG A 5 28.81 21.36 2.33
N LEU A 6 29.44 22.25 3.10
CA LEU A 6 29.91 21.92 4.45
C LEU A 6 28.70 21.84 5.39
N CYS A 7 28.66 20.81 6.23
CA CYS A 7 27.61 20.69 7.24
C CYS A 7 27.91 21.65 8.40
N PRO A 8 27.02 22.59 8.74
CA PRO A 8 27.23 23.51 9.86
C PRO A 8 27.27 22.78 11.21
N LYS A 9 26.56 21.65 11.35
CA LYS A 9 26.49 20.89 12.60
C LYS A 9 27.73 20.06 12.91
N CYS A 10 28.44 19.55 11.89
CA CYS A 10 29.52 18.59 12.15
C CYS A 10 30.87 18.92 11.52
N SER A 11 30.96 19.85 10.56
CA SER A 11 32.25 20.15 9.89
C SER A 11 33.31 20.59 10.91
N HIS A 12 32.95 21.46 11.84
CA HIS A 12 33.83 22.00 12.88
C HIS A 12 34.27 20.98 13.95
N LEU A 13 33.56 19.85 14.08
CA LEU A 13 33.88 18.79 15.04
C LEU A 13 34.80 17.71 14.46
N ARG A 14 35.13 17.79 13.17
CA ARG A 14 35.93 16.79 12.47
C ARG A 14 37.42 17.07 12.61
N SER A 15 38.22 16.03 12.40
CA SER A 15 39.68 16.18 12.33
C SER A 15 40.09 17.19 11.26
N ARG A 16 41.21 17.88 11.48
CA ARG A 16 41.72 18.97 10.61
C ARG A 16 41.83 18.57 9.13
N LYS A 17 42.17 17.30 8.86
CA LYS A 17 42.23 16.71 7.51
C LYS A 17 40.87 16.69 6.79
N ASN A 18 39.79 16.55 7.55
CA ASN A 18 38.44 16.26 7.07
C ASN A 18 37.45 17.42 7.29
N GLN A 19 37.90 18.50 7.94
CA GLN A 19 37.08 19.65 8.32
C GLN A 19 36.44 20.34 7.10
N ASN A 20 37.13 20.36 5.96
CA ASN A 20 36.68 20.98 4.72
C ASN A 20 35.98 20.02 3.75
N THR A 21 35.68 18.78 4.15
CA THR A 21 34.95 17.84 3.29
C THR A 21 33.46 18.20 3.25
N LYS A 22 32.96 18.51 2.06
CA LYS A 22 31.55 18.81 1.80
C LYS A 22 30.67 17.55 1.96
N CYS A 23 30.10 17.38 3.14
CA CYS A 23 29.28 16.21 3.50
C CYS A 23 27.77 16.47 3.49
N LEU A 24 27.33 17.71 3.28
CA LEU A 24 25.92 18.09 3.26
C LEU A 24 25.43 18.15 1.81
N SER A 25 24.56 17.24 1.41
CA SER A 25 23.82 17.33 0.15
C SER A 25 22.63 18.26 0.31
N VAL A 26 22.45 19.19 -0.62
CA VAL A 26 21.30 20.11 -0.67
C VAL A 26 20.68 20.05 -2.07
N ASN A 27 19.37 19.82 -2.14
CA ASN A 27 18.60 19.96 -3.36
C ASN A 27 17.97 21.35 -3.39
N LEU A 28 18.51 22.23 -4.21
CA LEU A 28 18.06 23.62 -4.30
C LEU A 28 16.63 23.76 -4.87
N ALA A 29 16.14 22.75 -5.60
CA ALA A 29 14.78 22.79 -6.15
C ALA A 29 13.72 22.43 -5.11
N THR A 30 14.02 21.53 -4.18
CA THR A 30 13.07 21.07 -3.15
C THR A 30 13.35 21.65 -1.77
N GLY A 31 14.48 22.31 -1.57
CA GLY A 31 14.96 22.75 -0.26
C GLY A 31 15.37 21.60 0.68
N ALA A 32 15.36 20.35 0.20
CA ALA A 32 15.73 19.18 1.00
C ALA A 32 17.25 19.13 1.22
N TYR A 33 17.70 18.74 2.41
CA TYR A 33 19.10 18.51 2.71
C TYR A 33 19.34 17.22 3.50
N LYS A 34 20.53 16.64 3.34
CA LYS A 34 21.01 15.48 4.12
C LYS A 34 22.52 15.53 4.30
N CYS A 35 22.96 15.40 5.55
CA CYS A 35 24.35 15.20 5.92
C CYS A 35 24.71 13.71 5.81
N HIS A 36 25.77 13.40 5.05
CA HIS A 36 26.28 12.05 4.85
C HIS A 36 27.39 11.67 5.83
N HIS A 37 27.69 12.54 6.80
CA HIS A 37 28.66 12.21 7.85
C HIS A 37 28.04 11.22 8.84
N PRO A 38 28.65 10.03 9.08
CA PRO A 38 28.06 8.97 9.89
C PRO A 38 27.61 9.37 11.29
N HIS A 39 28.36 10.28 11.94
CA HIS A 39 28.08 10.72 13.31
C HIS A 39 27.19 11.97 13.39
N CYS A 40 26.67 12.47 12.26
CA CYS A 40 25.81 13.64 12.22
C CYS A 40 24.40 13.29 11.75
N GLY A 41 24.26 12.71 10.55
CA GLY A 41 22.97 12.28 10.00
C GLY A 41 21.91 13.38 9.82
N ASP A 42 22.22 14.64 10.09
CA ASP A 42 21.26 15.75 10.06
C ASP A 42 20.59 15.86 8.69
N SER A 43 19.27 15.96 8.68
CA SER A 43 18.48 16.02 7.44
C SER A 43 17.18 16.76 7.68
N GLY A 44 16.62 17.33 6.61
CA GLY A 44 15.41 18.13 6.69
C GLY A 44 15.20 19.00 5.47
N TYR A 45 14.50 20.11 5.69
CA TYR A 45 14.18 21.10 4.67
C TYR A 45 14.51 22.50 5.15
N LEU A 46 15.02 23.35 4.26
CA LEU A 46 15.45 24.72 4.58
C LEU A 46 14.33 25.61 5.11
N ASP A 47 13.08 25.36 4.74
CA ASP A 47 11.90 26.14 5.17
C ASP A 47 11.21 25.58 6.43
N GLY A 48 11.68 24.44 6.96
CA GLY A 48 11.04 23.72 8.07
C GLY A 48 9.63 23.17 7.74
N LYS A 49 9.16 23.34 6.51
CA LYS A 49 7.80 22.99 6.04
C LYS A 49 7.81 21.92 4.95
N GLY A 50 8.98 21.54 4.45
CA GLY A 50 9.09 20.62 3.34
C GLY A 50 8.47 19.25 3.62
N GLN A 51 7.33 19.01 3.00
CA GLN A 51 6.94 17.67 2.62
C GLN A 51 7.80 17.29 1.42
N MET A 52 8.30 16.05 1.37
CA MET A 52 8.77 15.51 0.08
C MET A 52 7.63 15.73 -0.91
N PRO A 53 7.86 16.34 -2.09
CA PRO A 53 6.91 16.17 -3.17
C PRO A 53 6.90 14.68 -3.46
N THR A 54 5.92 13.96 -2.89
CA THR A 54 5.60 12.62 -3.32
C THR A 54 5.01 12.82 -4.70
N ALA A 55 5.87 12.84 -5.73
CA ALA A 55 5.40 12.62 -7.07
C ALA A 55 4.49 11.39 -6.98
N PRO A 56 3.20 11.50 -7.34
CA PRO A 56 2.31 10.36 -7.24
C PRO A 56 2.97 9.25 -8.05
N LYS A 57 3.34 8.15 -7.38
CA LYS A 57 3.87 6.99 -8.09
C LYS A 57 2.85 6.65 -9.18
N PRO A 58 3.29 6.39 -10.43
CA PRO A 58 2.36 5.98 -11.46
C PRO A 58 1.59 4.78 -10.93
N ARG A 59 0.26 4.95 -10.76
CA ARG A 59 -0.57 3.88 -10.22
C ARG A 59 -0.59 2.76 -11.26
N PRO A 60 -0.25 1.52 -10.90
CA PRO A 60 -0.38 0.41 -11.84
C PRO A 60 -1.84 0.33 -12.27
N ARG A 61 -2.07 0.15 -13.58
CA ARG A 61 -3.41 -0.15 -14.08
C ARG A 61 -3.72 -1.58 -13.71
N VAL A 62 -4.34 -1.78 -12.54
CA VAL A 62 -4.87 -3.08 -12.12
C VAL A 62 -5.96 -3.47 -13.11
N ARG A 63 -5.84 -4.67 -13.69
CA ARG A 63 -6.85 -5.24 -14.58
C ARG A 63 -7.31 -6.56 -14.01
N LEU A 64 -8.62 -6.72 -13.83
CA LEU A 64 -9.20 -8.00 -13.49
C LEU A 64 -9.36 -8.82 -14.78
N PRO A 65 -9.08 -10.13 -14.74
CA PRO A 65 -9.43 -11.00 -15.85
C PRO A 65 -10.95 -11.12 -15.98
N GLU A 66 -11.41 -11.65 -17.10
CA GLU A 66 -12.75 -12.24 -17.16
C GLU A 66 -12.87 -13.30 -16.07
N SER A 67 -14.02 -13.32 -15.41
CA SER A 67 -14.24 -14.24 -14.29
C SER A 67 -14.63 -15.60 -14.82
N ASP A 68 -13.75 -16.57 -14.65
CA ASP A 68 -14.08 -17.98 -14.76
C ASP A 68 -13.87 -18.58 -13.38
N MET A 69 -14.96 -18.98 -12.71
CA MET A 69 -14.92 -19.53 -11.36
C MET A 69 -14.69 -21.03 -11.46
N PRO A 70 -13.45 -21.54 -11.32
CA PRO A 70 -13.22 -22.96 -11.43
C PRO A 70 -13.84 -23.68 -10.23
N GLU A 71 -14.22 -24.94 -10.43
CA GLU A 71 -14.86 -25.77 -9.40
C GLU A 71 -14.08 -25.80 -8.08
N TRP A 72 -12.74 -25.86 -8.15
CA TRP A 72 -11.91 -25.85 -6.93
C TRP A 72 -12.04 -24.56 -6.12
N ALA A 73 -12.25 -23.42 -6.78
CA ALA A 73 -12.47 -22.13 -6.12
C ALA A 73 -13.87 -22.07 -5.51
N GLU A 74 -14.89 -22.55 -6.23
CA GLU A 74 -16.25 -22.67 -5.70
C GLU A 74 -16.30 -23.55 -4.45
N LEU A 75 -15.60 -24.68 -4.44
CA LEU A 75 -15.51 -25.57 -3.29
C LEU A 75 -14.87 -24.88 -2.08
N ILE A 76 -13.87 -24.01 -2.28
CA ILE A 76 -13.23 -23.24 -1.20
C ILE A 76 -14.21 -22.28 -0.52
N PHE A 77 -15.05 -21.60 -1.31
CA PHE A 77 -16.08 -20.68 -0.79
C PHE A 77 -17.22 -21.44 -0.14
N LYS A 78 -17.71 -22.51 -0.78
CA LYS A 78 -18.77 -23.37 -0.23
C LYS A 78 -18.35 -24.00 1.10
N ALA A 79 -17.12 -24.48 1.22
CA ALA A 79 -16.58 -25.03 2.47
C ALA A 79 -16.45 -23.98 3.59
N ARG A 80 -16.51 -22.68 3.26
CA ARG A 80 -16.50 -21.56 4.21
C ARG A 80 -17.89 -20.96 4.44
N GLY A 81 -18.93 -21.53 3.82
CA GLY A 81 -20.28 -20.99 3.91
C GLY A 81 -20.48 -19.67 3.17
N ILE A 82 -19.62 -19.33 2.21
CA ILE A 82 -19.74 -18.09 1.42
C ILE A 82 -20.52 -18.38 0.13
N GLY A 83 -21.67 -17.73 0.01
CA GLY A 83 -22.63 -17.84 -1.08
C GLY A 83 -22.32 -16.92 -2.26
N LYS A 84 -22.97 -17.20 -3.40
CA LYS A 84 -22.72 -16.51 -4.68
C LYS A 84 -23.05 -15.02 -4.64
N GLU A 85 -24.03 -14.60 -3.85
CA GLU A 85 -24.43 -13.20 -3.73
C GLU A 85 -23.34 -12.35 -3.07
N VAL A 86 -22.71 -12.85 -1.99
CA VAL A 86 -21.58 -12.18 -1.33
C VAL A 86 -20.38 -12.12 -2.27
N LEU A 87 -20.07 -13.21 -2.99
CA LEU A 87 -19.00 -13.20 -4.01
C LEU A 87 -19.25 -12.15 -5.10
N LYS A 88 -20.49 -12.06 -5.59
CA LYS A 88 -20.90 -11.12 -6.64
C LYS A 88 -20.81 -9.67 -6.15
N ARG A 89 -21.35 -9.36 -4.96
CA ARG A 89 -21.30 -8.02 -4.36
C ARG A 89 -19.85 -7.55 -4.16
N ASN A 90 -18.98 -8.45 -3.73
CA ASN A 90 -17.57 -8.17 -3.52
C ASN A 90 -16.71 -8.23 -4.79
N ASN A 91 -17.33 -8.44 -5.95
CA ASN A 91 -16.64 -8.57 -7.24
C ASN A 91 -15.54 -9.65 -7.24
N ILE A 92 -15.68 -10.71 -6.43
CA ILE A 92 -14.71 -11.80 -6.42
C ILE A 92 -14.57 -12.37 -7.83
N LYS A 93 -13.32 -12.46 -8.28
CA LYS A 93 -12.97 -13.09 -9.56
C LYS A 93 -12.14 -14.32 -9.30
N ALA A 94 -12.06 -15.18 -10.29
CA ALA A 94 -11.09 -16.24 -10.33
C ALA A 94 -10.66 -16.50 -11.77
N ASN A 95 -9.57 -17.23 -11.89
CA ASN A 95 -9.12 -17.86 -13.12
C ASN A 95 -8.61 -19.27 -12.77
N HIS A 96 -8.08 -19.99 -13.76
CA HIS A 96 -7.55 -21.34 -13.58
C HIS A 96 -6.44 -21.47 -12.51
N LYS A 97 -5.77 -20.39 -12.10
CA LYS A 97 -4.67 -20.38 -11.13
C LYS A 97 -5.06 -19.89 -9.73
N GLU A 98 -5.87 -18.84 -9.67
CA GLU A 98 -6.01 -18.01 -8.46
C GLU A 98 -7.43 -17.47 -8.26
N ILE A 99 -7.79 -17.32 -7.00
CA ILE A 99 -8.90 -16.47 -6.53
C ILE A 99 -8.38 -15.04 -6.40
N ILE A 100 -9.18 -14.06 -6.80
CA ILE A 100 -8.80 -12.65 -6.87
C ILE A 100 -9.78 -11.84 -6.03
N PHE A 101 -9.24 -11.13 -5.05
CA PHE A 101 -9.94 -10.18 -4.18
C PHE A 101 -9.63 -8.76 -4.68
N PRO A 102 -10.57 -8.06 -5.33
CA PRO A 102 -10.33 -6.72 -5.83
C PRO A 102 -10.56 -5.66 -4.75
N TYR A 103 -9.70 -4.64 -4.71
CA TYR A 103 -9.74 -3.58 -3.71
C TYR A 103 -10.15 -2.27 -4.35
N TYR A 104 -11.19 -1.65 -3.79
CA TYR A 104 -11.80 -0.43 -4.33
C TYR A 104 -11.60 0.75 -3.37
N ARG A 105 -11.46 1.94 -3.97
CA ARG A 105 -11.56 3.22 -3.27
C ARG A 105 -12.44 4.15 -4.09
N GLY A 106 -13.57 4.58 -3.55
CA GLY A 106 -14.55 5.41 -4.23
C GLY A 106 -15.05 4.77 -5.54
N GLY A 107 -15.26 3.46 -5.54
CA GLY A 107 -15.68 2.66 -6.71
C GLY A 107 -14.58 2.40 -7.73
N THR A 108 -13.37 2.95 -7.55
CA THR A 108 -12.24 2.74 -8.46
C THR A 108 -11.40 1.55 -7.99
N LEU A 109 -11.11 0.60 -8.89
CA LEU A 109 -10.19 -0.50 -8.63
C LEU A 109 -8.77 0.05 -8.49
N VAL A 110 -8.17 -0.11 -7.30
CA VAL A 110 -6.83 0.41 -7.01
C VAL A 110 -5.81 -0.66 -6.67
N ASN A 111 -6.26 -1.87 -6.32
CA ASN A 111 -5.41 -3.01 -6.01
C ASN A 111 -6.16 -4.33 -6.23
N ALA A 112 -5.44 -5.45 -6.27
CA ALA A 112 -5.99 -6.79 -6.22
C ALA A 112 -5.02 -7.70 -5.46
N LYS A 113 -5.59 -8.56 -4.60
CA LYS A 113 -4.85 -9.63 -3.93
C LYS A 113 -5.26 -10.96 -4.54
N TYR A 114 -4.28 -11.82 -4.72
CA TYR A 114 -4.44 -13.09 -5.40
C TYR A 114 -4.08 -14.19 -4.42
N ARG A 115 -4.91 -15.23 -4.43
CA ARG A 115 -4.68 -16.44 -3.65
C ARG A 115 -4.65 -17.62 -4.60
N SER A 116 -3.52 -18.33 -4.63
CA SER A 116 -3.41 -19.58 -5.37
C SER A 116 -4.12 -20.74 -4.65
N ARG A 117 -4.33 -21.83 -5.38
CA ARG A 117 -4.89 -23.08 -4.84
C ARG A 117 -4.07 -23.62 -3.65
N ASP A 118 -2.75 -23.47 -3.66
CA ASP A 118 -1.83 -23.87 -2.59
C ASP A 118 -1.70 -22.84 -1.45
N LYS A 119 -2.67 -21.93 -1.33
CA LYS A 119 -2.77 -20.92 -0.26
C LYS A 119 -1.63 -19.90 -0.22
N LYS A 120 -0.91 -19.69 -1.33
CA LYS A 120 0.05 -18.59 -1.45
C LYS A 120 -0.68 -17.32 -1.83
N PHE A 121 -0.20 -16.21 -1.29
CA PHE A 121 -0.76 -14.90 -1.55
C PHE A 121 0.25 -14.00 -2.24
N ARG A 122 -0.25 -13.22 -3.20
CA ARG A 122 0.47 -12.09 -3.79
C ARG A 122 -0.48 -10.92 -3.95
N GLN A 123 0.06 -9.73 -4.12
CA GLN A 123 -0.72 -8.51 -4.32
C GLN A 123 -0.12 -7.74 -5.49
N GLU A 124 -0.92 -6.91 -6.14
CA GLU A 124 -0.47 -6.14 -7.30
C GLU A 124 0.69 -5.20 -6.92
N SER A 125 1.75 -5.21 -7.73
CA SER A 125 3.00 -4.53 -7.39
C SER A 125 2.86 -3.02 -7.63
N GLY A 126 3.25 -2.22 -6.64
CA GLY A 126 3.18 -0.76 -6.72
C GLY A 126 1.75 -0.18 -6.62
N ALA A 127 0.75 -1.02 -6.36
CA ALA A 127 -0.62 -0.61 -6.17
C ALA A 127 -0.84 0.03 -4.78
N ASP A 128 -1.97 0.74 -4.62
CA ASP A 128 -2.29 1.42 -3.37
C ASP A 128 -2.51 0.38 -2.25
N LYS A 129 -1.83 0.56 -1.12
CA LYS A 129 -2.07 -0.25 0.08
C LYS A 129 -3.28 0.30 0.81
N ILE A 130 -4.41 -0.37 0.64
CA ILE A 130 -5.68 -0.04 1.29
C ILE A 130 -6.29 -1.29 1.90
N PHE A 131 -7.23 -1.08 2.81
CA PHE A 131 -8.09 -2.14 3.31
C PHE A 131 -9.03 -2.67 2.22
N TYR A 132 -9.29 -3.97 2.27
CA TYR A 132 -10.35 -4.60 1.50
C TYR A 132 -11.71 -4.21 2.09
N GLY A 133 -12.72 -3.99 1.25
CA GLY A 133 -14.03 -3.51 1.71
C GLY A 133 -14.08 -2.04 2.12
N LEU A 134 -13.03 -1.24 1.85
CA LEU A 134 -12.95 0.17 2.28
C LEU A 134 -14.19 1.01 1.93
N ASP A 135 -14.78 0.77 0.76
CA ASP A 135 -15.96 1.50 0.30
C ASP A 135 -17.23 1.17 1.11
N ASP A 136 -17.29 0.01 1.78
CA ASP A 136 -18.41 -0.38 2.63
C ASP A 136 -18.49 0.48 3.91
N LEU A 137 -17.42 1.19 4.28
CA LEU A 137 -17.40 2.11 5.43
C LEU A 137 -18.02 3.48 5.13
N LYS A 138 -18.41 3.76 3.88
CA LYS A 138 -18.96 5.06 3.53
C LYS A 138 -20.26 5.32 4.28
N GLY A 139 -20.25 6.36 5.13
CA GLY A 139 -21.41 6.74 5.96
C GLY A 139 -21.59 5.90 7.23
N GLN A 140 -20.66 4.99 7.53
CA GLN A 140 -20.68 4.18 8.75
C GLN A 140 -19.96 4.92 9.89
N VAL A 141 -20.48 4.77 11.11
CA VAL A 141 -19.87 5.32 12.34
C VAL A 141 -18.98 4.32 13.05
N GLU A 142 -19.22 3.02 12.82
CA GLU A 142 -18.47 1.91 13.39
C GLU A 142 -17.85 1.07 12.27
N CYS A 143 -16.73 0.43 12.58
CA CYS A 143 -15.99 -0.40 11.66
C CYS A 143 -15.50 -1.65 12.39
N ILE A 144 -15.68 -2.81 11.76
CA ILE A 144 -15.11 -4.08 12.19
C ILE A 144 -13.87 -4.35 11.34
N ILE A 145 -12.76 -4.64 12.00
CA ILE A 145 -11.49 -5.00 11.33
C ILE A 145 -11.24 -6.48 11.58
N VAL A 146 -10.98 -7.22 10.52
CA VAL A 146 -10.63 -8.65 10.56
C VAL A 146 -9.27 -8.89 9.91
N GLU A 147 -8.72 -10.10 10.06
CA GLU A 147 -7.38 -10.42 9.58
C GLU A 147 -7.30 -10.54 8.05
N GLY A 148 -8.32 -11.12 7.41
CA GLY A 148 -8.24 -11.45 6.00
C GLY A 148 -9.57 -11.39 5.25
N GLU A 149 -9.46 -11.55 3.93
CA GLU A 149 -10.58 -11.32 3.02
C GLU A 149 -11.70 -12.34 3.22
N PHE A 150 -11.38 -13.57 3.59
CA PHE A 150 -12.39 -14.58 3.87
C PHE A 150 -13.21 -14.26 5.11
N ASP A 151 -12.59 -13.70 6.16
CA ASP A 151 -13.30 -13.33 7.38
C ASP A 151 -14.25 -12.16 7.10
N LYS A 152 -13.84 -11.22 6.25
CA LYS A 152 -14.69 -10.13 5.78
C LYS A 152 -15.93 -10.69 5.08
N LEU A 153 -15.73 -11.60 4.12
CA LEU A 153 -16.84 -12.24 3.39
C LEU A 153 -17.75 -13.06 4.33
N ALA A 154 -17.18 -13.74 5.33
CA ALA A 154 -17.97 -14.51 6.29
C ALA A 154 -18.84 -13.62 7.20
N LEU A 155 -18.33 -12.46 7.62
CA LEU A 155 -19.15 -11.49 8.36
C LEU A 155 -20.23 -10.85 7.48
N GLU A 156 -19.98 -10.70 6.18
CA GLU A 156 -20.99 -10.23 5.23
C GLU A 156 -22.14 -11.24 5.06
N GLU A 157 -21.87 -12.55 5.07
CA GLU A 157 -22.92 -13.59 5.15
C GLU A 157 -23.78 -13.44 6.41
N ALA A 158 -23.19 -12.95 7.51
CA ALA A 158 -23.91 -12.61 8.73
C ALA A 158 -24.57 -11.21 8.69
N SER A 159 -24.70 -10.60 7.50
CA SER A 159 -25.28 -9.27 7.27
C SER A 159 -24.52 -8.10 7.91
N LEU A 160 -23.25 -8.30 8.27
CA LEU A 160 -22.37 -7.23 8.74
C LEU A 160 -21.57 -6.68 7.55
N LEU A 161 -21.92 -5.47 7.11
CA LEU A 161 -21.34 -4.87 5.90
C LEU A 161 -20.16 -3.95 6.20
N ASN A 162 -20.11 -3.32 7.38
CA ASN A 162 -19.09 -2.35 7.78
C ASN A 162 -17.77 -3.03 8.23
N VAL A 163 -17.29 -3.97 7.41
CA VAL A 163 -16.15 -4.84 7.72
C VAL A 163 -15.02 -4.62 6.72
N ILE A 164 -13.79 -4.50 7.24
CA ILE A 164 -12.57 -4.37 6.44
C ILE A 164 -11.49 -5.37 6.86
N SER A 165 -10.57 -5.69 5.95
CA SER A 165 -9.36 -6.48 6.21
C SER A 165 -8.12 -5.87 5.58
#